data_AF-A0A962ZFJ6-F1
#
_entry.id   AF-A0A962ZFJ6-F1
#
_cell.length_a   1.000
_cell.length_b   1.000
_cell.length_c   1.000
_cell.angle_alpha   90.00
_cell.angle_beta   90.00
_cell.angle_gamma   90.00
#
_symmetry.space_group_name_H-M   'P 1'
#
loop_
_entity.id
_entity.type
_entity.pdbx_description
1 polymer ?
#
loop_
_entity_poly.entity_id
_entity_poly.type
_entity_poly.pdbx_seq_one_letter_code
_entity_poly.pdbx_strand_id
1 'polypeptide(L)'
;TLPEEFTAVYRMHPLMRDDIDVYDIGSNVVANRIPIQDTRDGSAEGVMDAQGADRLWYSFGITHPGSLTLHNYPDFLRNISIPLRGDLDLAAVDILRDRERGVPRYNEFRRQIGLNPITKFEDLTTDPTTLAELKRIYNNDIEQIDALVGQLAETVRPEGFAFGETAFQIFIMNASRRLMTDRFYTKDFTAEVYTQAGLDWVNNTTMVDVLRRHFPQLASSLIGQENAFKPWGLHIPEDYNDWAACDKQEHLWVNGALRTEYDAGERPALAPIDTLGMISSVLWDKVKKVQDVAPLGYEKPIHPYGAMAKVRFESTGNHPYTGVFKGNECGLLRLSVTGDPADMGSFAPGLAWKTFIDGARSENVSALYTLTGQGNNYNMFANEMSQYVLSETDSLASTILFSLVTTKPTRLMVNDMAEVRTDGTRESSPKSPTQIYFVPTDQVKGRFSTGAHDFRDDLVTLPEGTTVYDVYATDKDIRTSIFPWVTQRYQRERRASAVKIGSIKLDSRFNTSAFGDTGIFFKHQRYEDR
;
A
#
# COMPACT_ATOMS: atom_id res chain seq x y z
N THR A 1 -29.08 -19.09 28.36
CA THR A 1 -28.11 -20.15 28.02
C THR A 1 -27.80 -20.05 26.54
N LEU A 2 -26.62 -20.50 26.13
CA LEU A 2 -26.29 -20.70 24.72
C LEU A 2 -26.65 -22.14 24.34
N PRO A 3 -27.27 -22.38 23.16
CA PRO A 3 -27.67 -23.72 22.74
C PRO A 3 -26.50 -24.52 22.13
N GLU A 4 -26.62 -25.84 22.04
CA GLU A 4 -25.56 -26.71 21.48
C GLU A 4 -25.28 -26.40 20.00
N GLU A 5 -26.33 -26.04 19.24
CA GLU A 5 -26.24 -25.58 17.86
C GLU A 5 -25.37 -24.32 17.75
N PHE A 6 -25.41 -23.44 18.75
CA PHE A 6 -24.55 -22.26 18.77
C PHE A 6 -23.07 -22.62 18.94
N THR A 7 -22.76 -23.67 19.72
CA THR A 7 -21.40 -24.21 19.79
C THR A 7 -20.98 -24.82 18.46
N ALA A 8 -21.84 -25.58 17.79
CA ALA A 8 -21.54 -26.23 16.51
C ALA A 8 -21.22 -25.22 15.40
N VAL A 9 -22.00 -24.14 15.27
CA VAL A 9 -21.76 -23.12 14.23
C VAL A 9 -20.55 -22.21 14.51
N TYR A 10 -20.01 -22.22 15.73
CA TYR A 10 -18.81 -21.46 16.12
C TYR A 10 -17.50 -22.25 16.01
N ARG A 11 -17.54 -23.49 15.49
CA ARG A 11 -16.34 -24.30 15.19
C ARG A 11 -15.64 -23.76 13.95
N MET A 12 -15.01 -22.60 14.09
CA MET A 12 -14.39 -21.82 13.03
C MET A 12 -12.86 -21.97 12.99
N HIS A 13 -12.36 -23.15 13.33
CA HIS A 13 -10.92 -23.48 13.32
C HIS A 13 -10.21 -23.16 11.98
N PRO A 14 -10.83 -23.29 10.79
CA PRO A 14 -10.22 -22.87 9.52
C PRO A 14 -9.85 -21.39 9.39
N LEU A 15 -10.26 -20.52 10.33
CA LEU A 15 -9.79 -19.13 10.38
C LEU A 15 -8.32 -19.04 10.82
N MET A 16 -7.81 -20.04 11.54
CA MET A 16 -6.42 -20.08 11.99
C MET A 16 -5.51 -20.41 10.81
N ARG A 17 -4.31 -19.83 10.83
CA ARG A 17 -3.25 -20.10 9.86
C ARG A 17 -2.34 -21.23 10.37
N ASP A 18 -1.42 -21.65 9.51
CA ASP A 18 -0.35 -22.55 9.94
C ASP A 18 0.75 -21.78 10.69
N ASP A 19 1.04 -20.56 10.24
CA ASP A 19 2.06 -19.68 10.83
C ASP A 19 1.52 -18.28 11.14
N ILE A 20 2.19 -17.61 12.08
CA ILE A 20 2.12 -16.17 12.31
C ILE A 20 3.38 -15.54 11.70
N ASP A 21 3.16 -14.81 10.61
CA ASP A 21 4.17 -13.90 10.08
C ASP A 21 4.21 -12.64 10.94
N VAL A 22 5.38 -12.34 11.50
CA VAL A 22 5.62 -11.17 12.34
C VAL A 22 6.35 -10.11 11.52
N TYR A 23 5.83 -8.91 11.55
CA TYR A 23 6.34 -7.75 10.85
C TYR A 23 6.76 -6.67 11.85
N ASP A 24 7.82 -5.94 11.51
CA ASP A 24 8.08 -4.66 12.16
C ASP A 24 6.99 -3.66 11.79
N ILE A 25 6.64 -2.77 12.72
CA ILE A 25 5.59 -1.77 12.49
C ILE A 25 5.97 -0.93 11.27
N GLY A 26 5.07 -0.93 10.29
CA GLY A 26 5.24 -0.24 9.03
C GLY A 26 6.04 -0.98 7.97
N SER A 27 6.55 -2.18 8.25
CA SER A 27 7.17 -3.07 7.27
C SER A 27 6.13 -4.00 6.63
N ASN A 28 6.42 -4.52 5.44
CA ASN A 28 5.75 -5.69 4.85
C ASN A 28 6.71 -6.87 4.62
N VAL A 29 7.94 -6.75 5.11
CA VAL A 29 8.91 -7.84 5.07
C VAL A 29 8.75 -8.65 6.35
N VAL A 30 8.54 -9.96 6.20
CA VAL A 30 8.45 -10.90 7.32
C VAL A 30 9.78 -10.86 8.09
N ALA A 31 9.73 -10.35 9.32
CA ALA A 31 10.88 -10.29 10.21
C ALA A 31 11.10 -11.64 10.93
N ASN A 32 10.00 -12.34 11.22
CA ASN A 32 10.03 -13.67 11.81
C ASN A 32 8.76 -14.45 11.41
N ARG A 33 8.85 -15.79 11.34
CA ARG A 33 7.73 -16.68 11.09
C ARG A 33 7.62 -17.67 12.24
N ILE A 34 6.47 -17.70 12.90
CA ILE A 34 6.24 -18.52 14.10
C ILE A 34 5.12 -19.51 13.80
N PRO A 35 5.38 -20.83 13.83
CA PRO A 35 4.31 -21.81 13.70
C PRO A 35 3.26 -21.65 14.80
N ILE A 36 1.97 -21.70 14.46
CA ILE A 36 0.90 -21.42 15.43
C ILE A 36 0.95 -22.37 16.64
N GLN A 37 1.34 -23.63 16.44
CA GLN A 37 1.49 -24.58 17.54
C GLN A 37 2.49 -24.13 18.61
N ASP A 38 3.46 -23.30 18.24
CA ASP A 38 4.49 -22.77 19.14
C ASP A 38 4.03 -21.51 19.88
N THR A 39 2.81 -21.03 19.62
CA THR A 39 2.21 -19.87 20.29
C THR A 39 1.22 -20.24 21.39
N ARG A 40 1.14 -21.52 21.74
CA ARG A 40 0.15 -22.06 22.66
C ARG A 40 0.70 -22.21 24.08
N ASP A 41 -0.23 -22.27 25.03
CA ASP A 41 0.05 -22.51 26.45
C ASP A 41 1.14 -21.56 26.98
N GLY A 42 2.13 -22.07 27.72
CA GLY A 42 3.20 -21.24 28.29
C GLY A 42 4.12 -20.60 27.24
N SER A 43 4.16 -21.10 26.01
CA SER A 43 4.98 -20.52 24.94
C SER A 43 4.46 -19.16 24.48
N ALA A 44 3.17 -18.89 24.66
CA ALA A 44 2.53 -17.62 24.28
C ALA A 44 3.19 -16.42 24.98
N GLU A 45 3.54 -16.56 26.27
CA GLU A 45 4.18 -15.49 27.04
C GLU A 45 5.57 -15.16 26.46
N GLY A 46 6.36 -16.18 26.14
CA GLY A 46 7.67 -16.01 25.51
C GLY A 46 7.58 -15.34 24.13
N VAL A 47 6.54 -15.65 23.35
CA VAL A 47 6.29 -14.98 22.06
C VAL A 47 5.93 -13.51 22.26
N MET A 48 5.06 -13.19 23.23
CA MET A 48 4.71 -11.80 23.53
C MET A 48 5.91 -11.00 24.01
N ASP A 49 6.75 -11.57 24.88
CA ASP A 49 7.97 -10.93 25.38
C ASP A 49 9.01 -10.72 24.26
N ALA A 50 9.17 -11.71 23.38
CA ALA A 50 10.16 -11.66 22.31
C ALA A 50 9.73 -10.75 21.14
N GLN A 51 8.45 -10.74 20.79
CA GLN A 51 7.96 -10.01 19.61
C GLN A 51 7.39 -8.63 19.93
N GLY A 52 6.84 -8.44 21.14
CA GLY A 52 6.06 -7.25 21.48
C GLY A 52 4.61 -7.33 20.98
N ALA A 53 3.66 -6.99 21.86
CA ALA A 53 2.23 -7.06 21.54
C ALA A 53 1.81 -6.11 20.41
N ASP A 54 2.47 -4.96 20.28
CA ASP A 54 2.27 -3.99 19.22
C ASP A 54 2.64 -4.52 17.83
N ARG A 55 3.80 -5.17 17.69
CA ARG A 55 4.22 -5.82 16.44
C ARG A 55 3.27 -6.97 16.09
N LEU A 56 2.82 -7.74 17.07
CA LEU A 56 1.82 -8.78 16.85
C LEU A 56 0.47 -8.19 16.38
N TRP A 57 -0.03 -7.13 17.02
CA TRP A 57 -1.24 -6.43 16.59
C TRP A 57 -1.12 -5.85 15.18
N TYR A 58 0.02 -5.23 14.86
CA TYR A 58 0.31 -4.77 13.51
C TYR A 58 0.25 -5.92 12.51
N SER A 59 0.93 -7.02 12.83
CA SER A 59 1.01 -8.21 11.98
C SER A 59 -0.38 -8.81 11.72
N PHE A 60 -1.22 -8.94 12.75
CA PHE A 60 -2.60 -9.39 12.56
C PHE A 60 -3.45 -8.37 11.79
N GLY A 61 -3.19 -7.08 11.98
CA GLY A 61 -3.89 -6.00 11.30
C GLY A 61 -3.66 -5.99 9.79
N ILE A 62 -2.45 -6.31 9.31
CA ILE A 62 -2.12 -6.27 7.87
C ILE A 62 -2.29 -7.61 7.15
N THR A 63 -2.80 -8.64 7.83
CA THR A 63 -2.84 -9.99 7.27
C THR A 63 -4.22 -10.65 7.37
N HIS A 64 -4.57 -11.50 6.39
CA HIS A 64 -5.90 -12.13 6.27
C HIS A 64 -6.04 -13.48 7.02
N PRO A 65 -7.11 -13.72 7.79
CA PRO A 65 -7.34 -15.05 8.37
C PRO A 65 -7.56 -16.12 7.27
N GLY A 66 -7.53 -17.39 7.66
CA GLY A 66 -7.95 -18.48 6.78
C GLY A 66 -9.44 -18.36 6.39
N SER A 67 -9.85 -19.08 5.35
CA SER A 67 -11.24 -19.09 4.88
C SER A 67 -12.03 -20.24 5.50
N LEU A 68 -13.31 -20.01 5.81
CA LEU A 68 -14.23 -21.05 6.30
C LEU A 68 -14.74 -21.90 5.12
N THR A 69 -13.89 -22.79 4.63
CA THR A 69 -14.20 -23.72 3.53
C THR A 69 -13.75 -25.14 3.85
N LEU A 70 -14.23 -26.10 3.04
CA LEU A 70 -13.63 -27.43 3.01
C LEU A 70 -12.13 -27.36 2.66
N HIS A 71 -11.40 -28.40 3.06
CA HIS A 71 -9.95 -28.56 2.81
C HIS A 71 -9.07 -27.43 3.36
N ASN A 72 -9.54 -26.69 4.38
CA ASN A 72 -8.80 -25.60 5.02
C ASN A 72 -8.71 -25.73 6.56
N TYR A 73 -8.84 -26.94 7.10
CA TYR A 73 -8.67 -27.18 8.55
C TYR A 73 -7.16 -27.30 8.87
N PRO A 74 -6.60 -26.50 9.80
CA PRO A 74 -5.16 -26.49 10.06
C PRO A 74 -4.62 -27.86 10.49
N ASP A 75 -3.55 -28.33 9.86
CA ASP A 75 -3.03 -29.68 10.10
C ASP A 75 -2.50 -29.87 11.53
N PHE A 76 -1.95 -28.83 12.15
CA PHE A 76 -1.48 -28.90 13.54
C PHE A 76 -2.61 -29.20 14.53
N LEU A 77 -3.86 -28.86 14.21
CA LEU A 77 -5.02 -29.17 15.04
C LEU A 77 -5.46 -30.64 14.94
N ARG A 78 -5.04 -31.35 13.89
CA ARG A 78 -5.31 -32.79 13.69
C ARG A 78 -4.37 -33.69 14.46
N ASN A 79 -3.29 -33.13 15.01
CA ASN A 79 -2.37 -33.81 15.90
C ASN A 79 -1.97 -32.87 17.05
N ILE A 80 -2.98 -32.31 17.71
CA ILE A 80 -2.79 -31.30 18.74
C ILE A 80 -2.48 -31.95 20.08
N SER A 81 -1.34 -31.60 20.68
CA SER A 81 -1.04 -32.04 22.04
C SER A 81 -1.80 -31.18 23.05
N ILE A 82 -2.51 -31.85 23.96
CA ILE A 82 -3.27 -31.21 25.04
C ILE A 82 -2.66 -31.64 26.37
N PRO A 83 -2.21 -30.68 27.22
CA PRO A 83 -1.66 -30.98 28.53
C PRO A 83 -2.56 -31.92 29.33
N LEU A 84 -1.97 -32.99 29.88
CA LEU A 84 -2.63 -34.01 30.70
C LEU A 84 -3.69 -34.89 29.97
N ARG A 85 -3.93 -34.68 28.66
CA ARG A 85 -4.88 -35.46 27.86
C ARG A 85 -4.20 -36.28 26.75
N GLY A 86 -3.05 -35.84 26.27
CA GLY A 86 -2.34 -36.45 25.14
C GLY A 86 -2.72 -35.81 23.81
N ASP A 87 -2.37 -36.49 22.72
CA ASP A 87 -2.58 -35.98 21.37
C ASP A 87 -4.01 -36.24 20.89
N LEU A 88 -4.56 -35.27 20.16
CA LEU A 88 -5.95 -35.26 19.71
C LEU A 88 -6.04 -34.86 18.23
N ASP A 89 -6.95 -35.48 17.49
CA ASP A 89 -7.41 -34.94 16.21
C ASP A 89 -8.66 -34.08 16.47
N LEU A 90 -8.49 -32.76 16.51
CA LEU A 90 -9.58 -31.85 16.81
C LEU A 90 -10.65 -31.84 15.71
N ALA A 91 -10.27 -32.04 14.44
CA ALA A 91 -11.20 -32.12 13.33
C ALA A 91 -12.12 -33.34 13.47
N ALA A 92 -11.56 -34.50 13.82
CA ALA A 92 -12.35 -35.70 14.10
C ALA A 92 -13.24 -35.55 15.34
N VAL A 93 -12.72 -34.90 16.38
CA VAL A 93 -13.46 -34.64 17.63
C VAL A 93 -14.62 -33.69 17.39
N ASP A 94 -14.46 -32.64 16.60
CA ASP A 94 -15.54 -31.69 16.27
C ASP A 94 -16.75 -32.44 15.68
N ILE A 95 -16.50 -33.33 14.72
CA ILE A 95 -17.55 -34.19 14.11
C ILE A 95 -18.18 -35.13 15.16
N LEU A 96 -17.36 -35.79 15.97
CA LEU A 96 -17.84 -36.72 16.98
C LEU A 96 -18.70 -36.01 18.04
N ARG A 97 -18.30 -34.81 18.48
CA ARG A 97 -19.00 -34.05 19.52
C ARG A 97 -20.35 -33.56 19.06
N ASP A 98 -20.49 -33.11 17.83
CA ASP A 98 -21.79 -32.69 17.30
C ASP A 98 -22.76 -33.89 17.26
N ARG A 99 -22.27 -35.07 16.83
CA ARG A 99 -23.07 -36.31 16.86
C ARG A 99 -23.41 -36.76 18.28
N GLU A 100 -22.45 -36.75 19.19
CA GLU A 100 -22.63 -37.17 20.60
C GLU A 100 -23.66 -36.29 21.31
N ARG A 101 -23.66 -34.99 21.03
CA ARG A 101 -24.56 -34.01 21.66
C ARG A 101 -25.91 -33.91 20.99
N GLY A 102 -26.16 -34.71 19.95
CA GLY A 102 -27.43 -34.74 19.23
C GLY A 102 -27.68 -33.50 18.38
N VAL A 103 -26.64 -32.76 17.99
CA VAL A 103 -26.77 -31.68 17.01
C VAL A 103 -27.23 -32.31 15.69
N PRO A 104 -28.30 -31.80 15.05
CA PRO A 104 -28.77 -32.35 13.78
C PRO A 104 -27.67 -32.34 12.72
N ARG A 105 -27.65 -33.37 11.88
CA ARG A 105 -26.81 -33.37 10.66
C ARG A 105 -27.27 -32.28 9.70
N TYR A 106 -26.41 -31.88 8.78
CA TYR A 106 -26.56 -30.64 8.00
C TYR A 106 -27.93 -30.45 7.36
N ASN A 107 -28.46 -31.46 6.64
CA ASN A 107 -29.71 -31.28 5.93
C ASN A 107 -30.92 -31.18 6.88
N GLU A 108 -30.91 -31.95 7.96
CA GLU A 108 -31.93 -31.87 9.01
C GLU A 108 -31.82 -30.58 9.82
N PHE A 109 -30.59 -30.13 10.10
CA PHE A 109 -30.32 -28.84 10.72
C PHE A 109 -31.01 -27.74 9.91
N ARG A 110 -30.78 -27.69 8.59
CA ARG A 110 -31.40 -26.72 7.68
C ARG A 110 -32.92 -26.74 7.78
N ARG A 111 -33.56 -27.92 7.78
CA ARG A 111 -35.02 -28.04 7.94
C ARG A 111 -35.52 -27.44 9.25
N GLN A 112 -34.85 -27.74 10.36
CA GLN A 112 -35.28 -27.28 11.69
C GLN A 112 -35.19 -25.76 11.87
N ILE A 113 -34.27 -25.11 11.16
CA ILE A 113 -34.15 -23.64 11.13
C ILE A 113 -34.92 -22.99 9.96
N GLY A 114 -35.72 -23.76 9.21
CA GLY A 114 -36.58 -23.25 8.14
C GLY A 114 -35.87 -22.91 6.82
N LEU A 115 -34.63 -23.36 6.64
CA LEU A 115 -33.92 -23.24 5.36
C LEU A 115 -34.31 -24.38 4.40
N ASN A 116 -34.20 -24.12 3.10
CA ASN A 116 -34.41 -25.16 2.08
C ASN A 116 -33.35 -26.26 2.25
N PRO A 117 -33.74 -27.54 2.39
CA PRO A 117 -32.77 -28.62 2.38
C PRO A 117 -32.10 -28.72 1.01
N ILE A 118 -30.87 -29.21 0.98
CA ILE A 118 -30.25 -29.63 -0.28
C ILE A 118 -30.95 -30.89 -0.79
N THR A 119 -30.91 -31.09 -2.11
CA THR A 119 -31.52 -32.24 -2.80
C THR A 119 -30.49 -33.15 -3.45
N LYS A 120 -29.25 -32.66 -3.60
CA LYS A 120 -28.11 -33.36 -4.19
C LYS A 120 -26.80 -32.72 -3.72
N PHE A 121 -25.68 -33.43 -3.84
CA PHE A 121 -24.37 -32.91 -3.44
C PHE A 121 -23.91 -31.70 -4.27
N GLU A 122 -24.36 -31.61 -5.52
CA GLU A 122 -24.06 -30.49 -6.42
C GLU A 122 -24.64 -29.16 -5.96
N ASP A 123 -25.59 -29.18 -5.02
CA ASP A 123 -26.11 -27.97 -4.37
C ASP A 123 -25.05 -27.33 -3.44
N LEU A 124 -24.01 -28.08 -3.04
CA LEU A 124 -22.91 -27.61 -2.18
C LEU A 124 -21.68 -27.17 -2.96
N THR A 125 -21.32 -27.87 -4.05
CA THR A 125 -20.10 -27.57 -4.81
C THR A 125 -20.18 -28.08 -6.24
N THR A 126 -19.54 -27.34 -7.15
CA THR A 126 -19.30 -27.75 -8.53
C THR A 126 -17.89 -28.30 -8.77
N ASP A 127 -17.02 -28.28 -7.75
CA ASP A 127 -15.67 -28.85 -7.85
C ASP A 127 -15.73 -30.38 -7.96
N PRO A 128 -15.27 -30.99 -9.06
CA PRO A 128 -15.42 -32.42 -9.30
C PRO A 128 -14.75 -33.30 -8.24
N THR A 129 -13.59 -32.85 -7.72
CA THR A 129 -12.82 -33.60 -6.73
C THR A 129 -13.56 -33.66 -5.40
N THR A 130 -13.92 -32.50 -4.86
CA THR A 130 -14.70 -32.36 -3.61
C THR A 130 -16.04 -33.09 -3.73
N LEU A 131 -16.72 -32.97 -4.88
CA LEU A 131 -17.99 -33.64 -5.12
C LEU A 131 -17.86 -35.17 -5.06
N ALA A 132 -16.82 -35.73 -5.68
CA ALA A 132 -16.54 -37.16 -5.65
C ALA A 132 -16.20 -37.64 -4.23
N GLU A 133 -15.44 -36.87 -3.47
CA GLU A 133 -15.10 -37.17 -2.08
C GLU A 133 -16.33 -37.19 -1.16
N LEU A 134 -17.17 -36.15 -1.23
CA LEU A 134 -18.40 -36.07 -0.44
C LEU A 134 -19.33 -37.26 -0.74
N LYS A 135 -19.56 -37.55 -2.03
CA LYS A 135 -20.37 -38.71 -2.45
C LYS A 135 -19.81 -40.02 -1.94
N ARG A 136 -18.49 -40.20 -1.96
CA ARG A 136 -17.81 -41.41 -1.46
C ARG A 136 -17.92 -41.53 0.05
N ILE A 137 -17.62 -40.47 0.81
CA ILE A 137 -17.59 -40.48 2.28
C ILE A 137 -18.98 -40.69 2.86
N TYR A 138 -20.00 -40.05 2.27
CA TYR A 138 -21.38 -40.12 2.73
C TYR A 138 -22.23 -41.16 1.99
N ASN A 139 -21.61 -42.10 1.26
CA ASN A 139 -22.29 -43.19 0.54
C ASN A 139 -23.44 -42.71 -0.38
N ASN A 140 -23.27 -41.57 -1.04
CA ASN A 140 -24.29 -40.87 -1.84
C ASN A 140 -25.59 -40.52 -1.07
N ASP A 141 -25.55 -40.46 0.27
CA ASP A 141 -26.68 -40.03 1.11
C ASP A 141 -26.43 -38.63 1.69
N ILE A 142 -27.17 -37.64 1.19
CA ILE A 142 -27.07 -36.24 1.64
C ILE A 142 -27.52 -36.04 3.09
N GLU A 143 -28.35 -36.95 3.63
CA GLU A 143 -28.80 -36.86 5.03
C GLU A 143 -27.68 -37.24 6.02
N GLN A 144 -26.62 -37.88 5.54
CA GLN A 144 -25.47 -38.24 6.35
C GLN A 144 -24.46 -37.10 6.51
N ILE A 145 -24.58 -35.99 5.80
CA ILE A 145 -23.60 -34.90 5.84
C ILE A 145 -23.57 -34.28 7.24
N ASP A 146 -22.41 -34.29 7.89
CA ASP A 146 -22.25 -33.68 9.21
C ASP A 146 -22.43 -32.16 9.16
N ALA A 147 -22.94 -31.58 10.24
CA ALA A 147 -23.25 -30.15 10.31
C ALA A 147 -22.03 -29.28 9.98
N LEU A 148 -20.86 -29.57 10.54
CA LEU A 148 -19.62 -28.85 10.26
C LEU A 148 -19.24 -28.94 8.77
N VAL A 149 -19.30 -30.13 8.17
CA VAL A 149 -18.91 -30.34 6.76
C VAL A 149 -19.85 -29.59 5.83
N GLY A 150 -21.16 -29.66 6.06
CA GLY A 150 -22.11 -28.93 5.25
C GLY A 150 -21.95 -27.41 5.34
N GLN A 151 -21.74 -26.88 6.54
CA GLN A 151 -21.50 -25.44 6.75
C GLN A 151 -20.23 -24.93 6.06
N LEU A 152 -19.14 -25.69 6.11
CA LEU A 152 -17.90 -25.35 5.40
C LEU A 152 -18.04 -25.51 3.87
N ALA A 153 -18.98 -26.34 3.41
CA ALA A 153 -19.27 -26.52 1.99
C ALA A 153 -20.14 -25.40 1.39
N GLU A 154 -20.86 -24.61 2.22
CA GLU A 154 -21.66 -23.46 1.76
C GLU A 154 -20.77 -22.30 1.29
N THR A 155 -20.13 -22.40 0.13
CA THR A 155 -19.19 -21.38 -0.39
C THR A 155 -19.87 -20.29 -1.22
N VAL A 156 -21.06 -20.56 -1.77
CA VAL A 156 -21.90 -19.54 -2.42
C VAL A 156 -22.62 -18.73 -1.34
N ARG A 157 -22.28 -17.44 -1.22
CA ARG A 157 -22.71 -16.56 -0.13
C ARG A 157 -23.04 -15.16 -0.65
N PRO A 158 -23.85 -14.35 0.07
CA PRO A 158 -23.95 -12.93 -0.21
C PRO A 158 -22.57 -12.24 -0.13
N GLU A 159 -22.41 -11.16 -0.88
CA GLU A 159 -21.17 -10.36 -0.85
C GLU A 159 -20.86 -9.90 0.60
N GLY A 160 -19.60 -10.07 1.01
CA GLY A 160 -19.12 -9.70 2.36
C GLY A 160 -19.33 -10.76 3.45
N PHE A 161 -19.96 -11.90 3.16
CA PHE A 161 -20.17 -12.97 4.16
C PHE A 161 -18.97 -13.92 4.25
N ALA A 162 -18.43 -14.07 5.46
CA ALA A 162 -17.32 -14.99 5.75
C ALA A 162 -17.75 -16.45 6.02
N PHE A 163 -19.04 -16.71 6.21
CA PHE A 163 -19.61 -18.05 6.44
C PHE A 163 -21.02 -18.15 5.84
N GLY A 164 -21.51 -19.38 5.68
CA GLY A 164 -22.77 -19.68 4.98
C GLY A 164 -24.04 -19.35 5.76
N GLU A 165 -25.18 -19.48 5.07
CA GLU A 165 -26.51 -19.13 5.58
C GLU A 165 -26.92 -19.97 6.79
N THR A 166 -26.56 -21.26 6.83
CA THR A 166 -26.95 -22.15 7.94
C THR A 166 -26.40 -21.65 9.28
N ALA A 167 -25.10 -21.30 9.31
CA ALA A 167 -24.49 -20.71 10.48
C ALA A 167 -25.15 -19.36 10.80
N PHE A 168 -25.31 -18.50 9.79
CA PHE A 168 -25.84 -17.14 9.94
C PHE A 168 -27.21 -17.07 10.64
N GLN A 169 -28.13 -17.97 10.33
CA GLN A 169 -29.45 -18.01 11.01
C GLN A 169 -29.31 -18.23 12.52
N ILE A 170 -28.42 -19.14 12.94
CA ILE A 170 -28.14 -19.38 14.37
C ILE A 170 -27.43 -18.16 14.99
N PHE A 171 -26.53 -17.52 14.25
CA PHE A 171 -25.86 -16.30 14.70
C PHE A 171 -26.84 -15.17 14.98
N ILE A 172 -27.77 -14.85 14.07
CA ILE A 172 -28.72 -13.73 14.24
C ILE A 172 -29.51 -13.89 15.54
N MET A 173 -30.07 -15.08 15.76
CA MET A 173 -30.88 -15.35 16.95
C MET A 173 -30.04 -15.22 18.23
N ASN A 174 -28.89 -15.88 18.28
CA ASN A 174 -28.10 -15.96 19.51
C ASN A 174 -27.33 -14.66 19.80
N ALA A 175 -26.85 -13.94 18.79
CA ALA A 175 -26.22 -12.64 18.97
C ALA A 175 -27.20 -11.63 19.56
N SER A 176 -28.42 -11.56 19.00
CA SER A 176 -29.48 -10.69 19.52
C SER A 176 -29.86 -11.10 20.95
N ARG A 177 -30.04 -12.41 21.20
CA ARG A 177 -30.41 -12.93 22.52
C ARG A 177 -29.37 -12.60 23.60
N ARG A 178 -28.07 -12.68 23.29
CA ARG A 178 -27.00 -12.35 24.26
C ARG A 178 -27.14 -10.93 24.80
N LEU A 179 -27.53 -9.97 23.97
CA LEU A 179 -27.73 -8.58 24.40
C LEU A 179 -29.10 -8.40 25.07
N MET A 180 -30.18 -8.87 24.42
CA MET A 180 -31.55 -8.62 24.89
C MET A 180 -31.89 -9.32 26.22
N THR A 181 -31.19 -10.40 26.57
CA THR A 181 -31.48 -11.19 27.78
C THR A 181 -30.51 -10.92 28.93
N ASP A 182 -29.51 -10.07 28.72
CA ASP A 182 -28.61 -9.62 29.78
C ASP A 182 -29.12 -8.29 30.35
N ARG A 183 -29.31 -8.27 31.67
CA ARG A 183 -29.75 -7.05 32.37
C ARG A 183 -28.77 -5.89 32.16
N PHE A 184 -27.48 -6.17 32.03
CA PHE A 184 -26.42 -5.16 31.94
C PHE A 184 -26.33 -4.50 30.55
N TYR A 185 -26.96 -5.08 29.53
CA TYR A 185 -27.15 -4.45 28.21
C TYR A 185 -28.58 -3.92 28.00
N THR A 186 -29.45 -4.04 29.00
CA THR A 186 -30.85 -3.63 28.93
C THR A 186 -31.22 -2.75 30.13
N LYS A 187 -31.87 -3.30 31.15
CA LYS A 187 -32.40 -2.57 32.30
C LYS A 187 -31.33 -1.81 33.08
N ASP A 188 -30.16 -2.42 33.26
CA ASP A 188 -29.08 -1.92 34.10
C ASP A 188 -27.99 -1.19 33.29
N PHE A 189 -28.18 -0.99 31.97
CA PHE A 189 -27.28 -0.17 31.13
C PHE A 189 -27.56 1.34 31.34
N THR A 190 -27.24 1.82 32.55
CA THR A 190 -27.56 3.17 33.01
C THR A 190 -26.37 3.84 33.70
N ALA A 191 -26.40 5.17 33.81
CA ALA A 191 -25.35 5.94 34.48
C ALA A 191 -25.29 5.66 36.00
N GLU A 192 -26.36 5.15 36.61
CA GLU A 192 -26.32 4.75 38.03
C GLU A 192 -25.41 3.52 38.23
N VAL A 193 -25.43 2.57 37.29
CA VAL A 193 -24.66 1.33 37.35
C VAL A 193 -23.25 1.51 36.79
N TYR A 194 -23.10 2.23 35.67
CA TYR A 194 -21.83 2.38 34.95
C TYR A 194 -21.10 3.70 35.23
N THR A 195 -21.72 4.64 35.93
CA THR A 195 -21.40 6.09 35.91
C THR A 195 -21.63 6.73 34.53
N GLN A 196 -21.85 8.04 34.49
CA GLN A 196 -21.97 8.75 33.22
C GLN A 196 -20.69 8.60 32.38
N ALA A 197 -19.53 8.76 33.01
CA ALA A 197 -18.24 8.61 32.34
C ALA A 197 -18.02 7.18 31.78
N GLY A 198 -18.47 6.15 32.48
CA GLY A 198 -18.39 4.76 32.00
C GLY A 198 -19.32 4.48 30.83
N LEU A 199 -20.54 5.03 30.83
CA LEU A 199 -21.43 4.95 29.66
C LEU A 199 -20.83 5.67 28.45
N ASP A 200 -20.32 6.89 28.63
CA ASP A 200 -19.69 7.65 27.55
C ASP A 200 -18.48 6.91 26.99
N TRP A 201 -17.70 6.22 27.85
CA TRP A 201 -16.60 5.37 27.41
C TRP A 201 -17.08 4.19 26.57
N VAL A 202 -18.10 3.45 27.01
CA VAL A 202 -18.63 2.29 26.26
C VAL A 202 -19.24 2.73 24.92
N ASN A 203 -20.01 3.82 24.91
CA ASN A 203 -20.71 4.29 23.72
C ASN A 203 -19.78 4.88 22.65
N ASN A 204 -18.61 5.38 23.03
CA ASN A 204 -17.69 6.09 22.14
C ASN A 204 -16.34 5.35 21.96
N THR A 205 -16.30 4.03 22.17
CA THR A 205 -15.07 3.23 22.00
C THR A 205 -15.24 2.15 20.93
N THR A 206 -14.38 2.16 19.92
CA THR A 206 -14.17 1.09 18.95
C THR A 206 -12.90 0.30 19.26
N MET A 207 -12.66 -0.83 18.57
CA MET A 207 -11.38 -1.56 18.68
C MET A 207 -10.20 -0.70 18.21
N VAL A 208 -10.40 0.21 17.25
CA VAL A 208 -9.37 1.16 16.81
C VAL A 208 -8.99 2.09 17.96
N ASP A 209 -9.96 2.59 18.72
CA ASP A 209 -9.71 3.45 19.88
C ASP A 209 -9.00 2.72 21.01
N VAL A 210 -9.29 1.43 21.21
CA VAL A 210 -8.57 0.57 22.16
C VAL A 210 -7.11 0.42 21.72
N LEU A 211 -6.86 0.08 20.46
CA LEU A 211 -5.48 -0.09 19.95
C LEU A 211 -4.69 1.22 20.02
N ARG A 212 -5.25 2.35 19.59
CA ARG A 212 -4.57 3.66 19.68
C ARG A 212 -4.23 4.05 21.12
N ARG A 213 -5.13 3.75 22.08
CA ARG A 213 -4.95 4.08 23.50
C ARG A 213 -3.84 3.26 24.17
N HIS A 214 -3.71 1.99 23.79
CA HIS A 214 -2.77 1.06 24.44
C HIS A 214 -1.49 0.80 23.64
N PHE A 215 -1.52 1.06 22.33
CA PHE A 215 -0.39 0.89 21.40
C PHE A 215 -0.24 2.13 20.50
N PRO A 216 0.14 3.30 21.06
CA PRO A 216 0.28 4.55 20.31
C PRO A 216 1.26 4.47 19.12
N GLN A 217 2.23 3.55 19.14
CA GLN A 217 3.11 3.25 18.01
C GLN A 217 2.38 2.75 16.75
N LEU A 218 1.14 2.25 16.89
CA LEU A 218 0.28 1.85 15.78
C LEU A 218 -0.53 3.01 15.21
N ALA A 219 -0.42 4.23 15.76
CA ALA A 219 -1.24 5.37 15.34
C ALA A 219 -1.14 5.63 13.84
N SER A 220 0.08 5.63 13.28
CA SER A 220 0.32 5.80 11.84
C SER A 220 -0.34 4.67 11.04
N SER A 221 -0.23 3.44 11.53
CA SER A 221 -0.77 2.25 10.87
C SER A 221 -2.29 2.16 10.86
N LEU A 222 -2.95 2.86 11.79
CA LEU A 222 -4.40 2.90 11.99
C LEU A 222 -5.05 4.16 11.41
N ILE A 223 -4.31 4.99 10.68
CA ILE A 223 -4.85 6.20 10.03
C ILE A 223 -6.00 5.81 9.09
N GLY A 224 -7.14 6.49 9.23
CA GLY A 224 -8.34 6.26 8.42
C GLY A 224 -8.98 4.88 8.61
N GLN A 225 -8.47 4.04 9.52
CA GLN A 225 -9.06 2.75 9.81
C GLN A 225 -10.30 2.93 10.69
N GLU A 226 -11.48 2.61 10.16
CA GLU A 226 -12.74 2.64 10.92
C GLU A 226 -13.01 1.33 11.66
N ASN A 227 -12.46 0.22 11.17
CA ASN A 227 -12.66 -1.11 11.74
C ASN A 227 -11.35 -1.89 11.78
N ALA A 228 -10.80 -2.11 12.97
CA ALA A 228 -9.53 -2.80 13.18
C ALA A 228 -9.50 -4.26 12.68
N PHE A 229 -10.66 -4.88 12.41
CA PHE A 229 -10.78 -6.26 11.94
C PHE A 229 -10.78 -6.39 10.41
N LYS A 230 -10.81 -5.27 9.67
CA LYS A 230 -10.47 -5.27 8.23
C LYS A 230 -8.95 -5.17 8.08
N PRO A 231 -8.35 -5.70 7.00
CA PRO A 231 -6.94 -5.49 6.71
C PRO A 231 -6.58 -4.01 6.73
N TRP A 232 -5.47 -3.66 7.37
CA TRP A 232 -5.01 -2.29 7.49
C TRP A 232 -4.27 -1.88 6.21
N GLY A 233 -4.69 -0.75 5.61
CA GLY A 233 -4.15 -0.26 4.34
C GLY A 233 -3.95 1.25 4.35
N LEU A 234 -3.52 1.80 3.20
CA LEU A 234 -3.43 3.24 3.00
C LEU A 234 -4.82 3.85 2.85
N HIS A 235 -5.19 4.73 3.77
CA HIS A 235 -6.38 5.58 3.68
C HIS A 235 -5.95 7.04 3.68
N ILE A 236 -6.58 7.91 2.88
CA ILE A 236 -6.29 9.35 2.86
C ILE A 236 -7.49 10.08 3.50
N PRO A 237 -7.38 10.50 4.77
CA PRO A 237 -8.43 11.25 5.45
C PRO A 237 -8.76 12.58 4.76
N GLU A 238 -9.95 13.12 5.00
CA GLU A 238 -10.38 14.41 4.42
C GLU A 238 -9.48 15.58 4.84
N ASP A 239 -8.95 15.53 6.06
CA ASP A 239 -8.05 16.52 6.66
C ASP A 239 -6.57 16.30 6.30
N TYR A 240 -6.24 15.32 5.43
CA TYR A 240 -4.86 14.97 5.08
C TYR A 240 -4.01 16.17 4.67
N ASN A 241 -4.57 17.13 3.93
CA ASN A 241 -3.83 18.32 3.50
C ASN A 241 -3.49 19.28 4.65
N ASP A 242 -4.18 19.20 5.78
CA ASP A 242 -3.94 20.06 6.95
C ASP A 242 -2.81 19.52 7.85
N TRP A 243 -2.31 18.32 7.56
CA TRP A 243 -1.28 17.65 8.36
C TRP A 243 0.11 18.27 8.20
N ALA A 244 0.98 17.97 9.16
CA ALA A 244 2.41 18.25 9.06
C ALA A 244 3.02 17.48 7.87
N ALA A 245 4.03 18.08 7.24
CA ALA A 245 4.71 17.56 6.07
C ALA A 245 5.30 16.17 6.31
N CYS A 246 5.93 15.97 7.46
CA CYS A 246 6.58 14.70 7.80
C CYS A 246 5.57 13.61 8.14
N ASP A 247 4.42 13.96 8.71
CA ASP A 247 3.33 13.01 8.95
C ASP A 247 2.73 12.53 7.61
N LYS A 248 2.59 13.44 6.63
CA LYS A 248 2.19 13.08 5.26
C LYS A 248 3.19 12.13 4.60
N GLN A 249 4.48 12.44 4.69
CA GLN A 249 5.55 11.61 4.13
C GLN A 249 5.54 10.22 4.77
N GLU A 250 5.52 10.16 6.10
CA GLU A 250 5.58 8.90 6.84
C GLU A 250 4.33 8.05 6.60
N HIS A 251 3.15 8.66 6.53
CA HIS A 251 1.91 7.97 6.21
C HIS A 251 1.95 7.29 4.83
N LEU A 252 2.39 8.00 3.79
CA LEU A 252 2.52 7.43 2.45
C LEU A 252 3.66 6.40 2.37
N TRP A 253 4.73 6.62 3.11
CA TRP A 253 5.88 5.71 3.14
C TRP A 253 5.50 4.39 3.81
N VAL A 254 4.99 4.44 5.04
CA VAL A 254 4.63 3.25 5.83
C VAL A 254 3.42 2.55 5.23
N ASN A 255 2.29 3.24 5.07
CA ASN A 255 1.04 2.59 4.70
C ASN A 255 0.91 2.35 3.20
N GLY A 256 1.68 3.07 2.39
CA GLY A 256 1.76 2.88 0.94
C GLY A 256 2.99 2.09 0.53
N ALA A 257 4.17 2.72 0.59
CA ALA A 257 5.38 2.19 -0.04
C ALA A 257 5.89 0.89 0.61
N LEU A 258 6.03 0.84 1.93
CA LEU A 258 6.55 -0.34 2.62
C LEU A 258 5.51 -1.47 2.63
N ARG A 259 4.24 -1.17 2.94
CA ARG A 259 3.13 -2.15 2.93
C ARG A 259 2.85 -2.82 1.59
N THR A 260 3.33 -2.25 0.50
CA THR A 260 3.14 -2.80 -0.85
C THR A 260 4.46 -3.07 -1.56
N GLU A 261 5.54 -3.19 -0.79
CA GLU A 261 6.84 -3.63 -1.29
C GLU A 261 6.71 -5.02 -1.91
N TYR A 262 7.33 -5.19 -3.08
CA TYR A 262 7.33 -6.48 -3.76
C TYR A 262 8.26 -7.45 -3.03
N ASP A 263 7.82 -8.69 -2.87
CA ASP A 263 8.66 -9.75 -2.34
C ASP A 263 9.86 -10.06 -3.26
N ALA A 264 10.87 -10.69 -2.68
CA ALA A 264 12.07 -11.08 -3.43
C ALA A 264 11.71 -12.00 -4.60
N GLY A 265 11.97 -11.54 -5.83
CA GLY A 265 11.63 -12.26 -7.06
C GLY A 265 10.22 -12.01 -7.60
N GLU A 266 9.37 -11.27 -6.89
CA GLU A 266 8.02 -10.91 -7.33
C GLU A 266 7.93 -9.50 -7.92
N ARG A 267 9.03 -8.73 -7.88
CA ARG A 267 9.11 -7.41 -8.50
C ARG A 267 8.79 -7.50 -10.01
N PRO A 268 7.79 -6.75 -10.52
CA PRO A 268 7.47 -6.75 -11.94
C PRO A 268 8.65 -6.36 -12.82
N ALA A 269 8.76 -6.99 -13.98
CA ALA A 269 9.68 -6.58 -15.04
C ALA A 269 9.38 -5.15 -15.51
N LEU A 270 10.37 -4.49 -16.12
CA LEU A 270 10.10 -3.23 -16.82
C LEU A 270 9.09 -3.49 -17.95
N ALA A 271 8.27 -2.48 -18.26
CA ALA A 271 7.20 -2.61 -19.23
C ALA A 271 7.37 -1.63 -20.40
N PRO A 272 6.94 -2.02 -21.61
CA PRO A 272 6.87 -1.12 -22.75
C PRO A 272 5.97 0.10 -22.46
N ILE A 273 6.11 1.15 -23.27
CA ILE A 273 5.22 2.31 -23.22
C ILE A 273 3.80 1.89 -23.63
N ASP A 274 2.82 2.18 -22.76
CA ASP A 274 1.41 2.01 -23.10
C ASP A 274 0.89 3.22 -23.90
N THR A 275 1.02 3.10 -25.22
CA THR A 275 0.59 4.13 -26.17
C THR A 275 -0.92 4.40 -26.15
N LEU A 276 -1.77 3.43 -25.77
CA LEU A 276 -3.21 3.62 -25.65
C LEU A 276 -3.56 4.35 -24.36
N GLY A 277 -2.95 3.94 -23.24
CA GLY A 277 -3.05 4.64 -21.96
C GLY A 277 -2.56 6.08 -22.02
N MET A 278 -1.63 6.41 -22.92
CA MET A 278 -1.17 7.77 -23.18
C MET A 278 -2.23 8.70 -23.81
N ILE A 279 -3.24 8.17 -24.52
CA ILE A 279 -4.33 8.97 -25.13
C ILE A 279 -5.54 9.09 -24.16
N SER A 280 -5.44 8.49 -22.98
CA SER A 280 -6.49 8.48 -21.95
C SER A 280 -6.60 9.78 -21.15
N SER A 281 -7.54 9.84 -20.21
CA SER A 281 -7.67 10.94 -19.24
C SER A 281 -6.44 11.13 -18.34
N VAL A 282 -5.49 10.18 -18.31
CA VAL A 282 -4.28 10.24 -17.47
C VAL A 282 -3.48 11.53 -17.68
N LEU A 283 -3.34 12.01 -18.92
CA LEU A 283 -2.62 13.26 -19.20
C LEU A 283 -3.33 14.47 -18.59
N TRP A 284 -4.67 14.49 -18.63
CA TRP A 284 -5.48 15.55 -18.03
C TRP A 284 -5.49 15.48 -16.52
N ASP A 285 -5.56 14.28 -15.96
CA ASP A 285 -5.46 14.05 -14.51
C ASP A 285 -4.14 14.58 -13.98
N LYS A 286 -3.03 14.32 -14.69
CA LYS A 286 -1.67 14.77 -14.33
C LYS A 286 -1.53 16.29 -14.19
N VAL A 287 -2.32 17.07 -14.90
CA VAL A 287 -2.24 18.54 -14.86
C VAL A 287 -3.33 19.17 -14.00
N LYS A 288 -4.45 18.47 -13.76
CA LYS A 288 -5.61 18.98 -13.01
C LYS A 288 -5.62 18.56 -11.54
N LYS A 289 -5.23 17.31 -11.23
CA LYS A 289 -5.33 16.77 -9.87
C LYS A 289 -4.17 17.28 -9.01
N VAL A 290 -4.49 17.63 -7.76
CA VAL A 290 -3.59 18.26 -6.79
C VAL A 290 -3.43 17.42 -5.51
N GLN A 291 -3.51 16.10 -5.66
CA GLN A 291 -3.47 15.11 -4.59
C GLN A 291 -2.14 14.33 -4.61
N ASP A 292 -1.79 13.72 -3.47
CA ASP A 292 -0.55 12.93 -3.36
C ASP A 292 -0.71 11.47 -3.77
N VAL A 293 -1.92 10.93 -3.70
CA VAL A 293 -2.24 9.54 -4.07
C VAL A 293 -3.02 9.53 -5.38
N ALA A 294 -2.71 8.59 -6.26
CA ALA A 294 -3.37 8.44 -7.54
C ALA A 294 -4.81 7.95 -7.38
N PRO A 295 -5.72 8.25 -8.32
CA PRO A 295 -7.07 7.71 -8.27
C PRO A 295 -7.07 6.17 -8.39
N LEU A 296 -8.12 5.52 -7.91
CA LEU A 296 -8.28 4.06 -8.04
C LEU A 296 -8.21 3.64 -9.52
N GLY A 297 -7.49 2.55 -9.80
CA GLY A 297 -7.29 2.05 -11.17
C GLY A 297 -6.31 2.87 -12.01
N TYR A 298 -5.54 3.78 -11.40
CA TYR A 298 -4.52 4.54 -12.09
C TYR A 298 -3.32 3.68 -12.47
N GLU A 299 -3.03 3.59 -13.76
CA GLU A 299 -1.81 2.97 -14.28
C GLU A 299 -0.93 4.03 -14.95
N LYS A 300 0.39 3.86 -14.83
CA LYS A 300 1.37 4.77 -15.43
C LYS A 300 1.69 4.29 -16.85
N PRO A 301 1.24 5.00 -17.92
CA PRO A 301 1.53 4.57 -19.29
C PRO A 301 2.99 4.77 -19.70
N ILE A 302 3.70 5.64 -18.98
CA ILE A 302 5.14 5.87 -19.05
C ILE A 302 5.69 5.98 -17.64
N HIS A 303 6.98 5.66 -17.48
CA HIS A 303 7.62 5.57 -16.17
C HIS A 303 6.99 4.56 -15.20
N PRO A 304 6.49 3.38 -15.65
CA PRO A 304 6.05 2.34 -14.72
C PRO A 304 7.24 1.73 -13.96
N TYR A 305 6.96 0.97 -12.90
CA TYR A 305 7.93 0.09 -12.23
C TYR A 305 9.25 0.76 -11.85
N GLY A 306 9.18 1.78 -10.99
CA GLY A 306 10.33 2.54 -10.50
C GLY A 306 10.79 2.10 -9.10
N ALA A 307 11.74 2.86 -8.53
CA ALA A 307 12.12 2.75 -7.12
C ALA A 307 11.93 4.10 -6.43
N MET A 308 11.55 4.08 -5.15
CA MET A 308 11.25 5.28 -4.36
C MET A 308 12.00 5.29 -3.02
N ALA A 309 12.38 6.46 -2.54
CA ALA A 309 13.00 6.67 -1.23
C ALA A 309 12.48 7.93 -0.54
N LYS A 310 12.51 7.95 0.80
CA LYS A 310 12.43 9.19 1.59
C LYS A 310 13.68 10.01 1.35
N VAL A 311 13.50 11.31 1.17
CA VAL A 311 14.60 12.26 0.96
C VAL A 311 14.34 13.57 1.66
N ARG A 312 15.43 14.30 1.90
CA ARG A 312 15.44 15.72 2.25
C ARG A 312 16.27 16.52 1.25
N PHE A 313 15.91 17.78 1.12
CA PHE A 313 16.64 18.80 0.36
C PHE A 313 17.36 19.77 1.31
N GLU A 314 18.68 19.67 1.33
CA GLU A 314 19.57 20.51 2.11
C GLU A 314 19.96 21.74 1.27
N SER A 315 19.28 22.86 1.49
CA SER A 315 19.56 24.13 0.79
C SER A 315 20.95 24.67 1.15
N THR A 316 21.65 25.28 0.19
CA THR A 316 22.89 26.03 0.47
C THR A 316 22.61 27.34 1.20
N GLY A 317 21.36 27.82 1.22
CA GLY A 317 20.94 29.11 1.76
C GLY A 317 21.38 30.32 0.92
N ASN A 318 22.45 30.20 0.13
CA ASN A 318 23.05 31.27 -0.65
C ASN A 318 22.56 31.29 -2.11
N HIS A 319 21.25 31.50 -2.30
CA HIS A 319 20.64 31.64 -3.62
C HIS A 319 19.33 32.47 -3.55
N PRO A 320 18.88 33.07 -4.66
CA PRO A 320 17.74 33.99 -4.65
C PRO A 320 16.37 33.30 -4.63
N TYR A 321 16.28 32.00 -4.95
CA TYR A 321 15.00 31.28 -5.04
C TYR A 321 14.33 31.08 -3.66
N THR A 322 12.99 31.07 -3.67
CA THR A 322 12.12 31.10 -2.48
C THR A 322 11.32 29.81 -2.31
N GLY A 323 10.46 29.74 -1.29
CA GLY A 323 9.58 28.59 -1.08
C GLY A 323 10.33 27.34 -0.65
N VAL A 324 9.97 26.18 -1.21
CA VAL A 324 10.59 24.88 -0.87
C VAL A 324 12.08 24.84 -1.20
N PHE A 325 12.56 25.73 -2.08
CA PHE A 325 13.99 25.87 -2.39
C PHE A 325 14.81 26.42 -1.22
N LYS A 326 14.20 26.91 -0.14
CA LYS A 326 14.91 27.29 1.09
C LYS A 326 15.24 26.12 2.02
N GLY A 327 14.80 24.91 1.68
CA GLY A 327 15.05 23.69 2.44
C GLY A 327 13.76 22.87 2.57
N ASN A 328 13.89 21.55 2.60
CA ASN A 328 12.76 20.65 2.85
C ASN A 328 13.25 19.37 3.53
N GLU A 329 12.70 19.05 4.70
CA GLU A 329 13.10 17.88 5.48
C GLU A 329 12.36 16.61 5.07
N CYS A 330 11.17 16.76 4.46
CA CYS A 330 10.25 15.66 4.23
C CYS A 330 9.79 15.65 2.76
N GLY A 331 10.35 14.72 1.99
CA GLY A 331 10.06 14.51 0.57
C GLY A 331 10.22 13.06 0.09
N LEU A 332 9.72 12.76 -1.10
CA LEU A 332 9.92 11.48 -1.77
C LEU A 332 10.65 11.70 -3.08
N LEU A 333 11.65 10.86 -3.35
CA LEU A 333 12.32 10.77 -4.65
C LEU A 333 11.95 9.45 -5.29
N ARG A 334 11.43 9.51 -6.53
CA ARG A 334 11.20 8.33 -7.36
C ARG A 334 12.10 8.37 -8.59
N LEU A 335 12.81 7.28 -8.86
CA LEU A 335 13.62 7.08 -10.05
C LEU A 335 13.02 5.96 -10.90
N SER A 336 12.99 6.17 -12.22
CA SER A 336 12.33 5.27 -13.17
C SER A 336 12.89 5.45 -14.58
N VAL A 337 12.51 4.57 -15.49
CA VAL A 337 12.78 4.71 -16.93
C VAL A 337 11.48 4.91 -17.70
N THR A 338 11.49 5.66 -18.80
CA THR A 338 10.27 6.00 -19.58
C THR A 338 9.46 4.77 -20.01
N GLY A 339 10.14 3.69 -20.37
CA GLY A 339 9.60 2.37 -20.68
C GLY A 339 10.75 1.36 -20.72
N ASP A 340 10.45 0.10 -21.02
CA ASP A 340 11.47 -0.95 -21.13
C ASP A 340 12.56 -0.54 -22.14
N PRO A 341 13.83 -0.42 -21.71
CA PRO A 341 14.95 -0.08 -22.58
C PRO A 341 15.13 -1.06 -23.76
N ALA A 342 14.76 -2.33 -23.62
CA ALA A 342 14.83 -3.32 -24.67
C ALA A 342 13.84 -3.03 -25.81
N ASP A 343 12.63 -2.58 -25.47
CA ASP A 343 11.61 -2.17 -26.44
C ASP A 343 11.89 -0.79 -27.02
N MET A 344 12.36 0.15 -26.20
CA MET A 344 12.65 1.52 -26.63
C MET A 344 13.93 1.64 -27.45
N GLY A 345 14.85 0.67 -27.35
CA GLY A 345 16.19 0.76 -27.92
C GLY A 345 17.08 1.81 -27.25
N SER A 346 16.67 2.32 -26.09
CA SER A 346 17.38 3.35 -25.33
C SER A 346 16.94 3.35 -23.87
N PHE A 347 17.91 3.46 -22.97
CA PHE A 347 17.67 3.67 -21.55
C PHE A 347 17.30 5.15 -21.31
N ALA A 348 16.05 5.42 -20.95
CA ALA A 348 15.53 6.79 -20.80
C ALA A 348 15.21 7.11 -19.33
N PRO A 349 16.19 7.61 -18.54
CA PRO A 349 16.00 7.80 -17.11
C PRO A 349 15.18 9.06 -16.81
N GLY A 350 14.38 8.97 -15.76
CA GLY A 350 13.58 10.05 -15.22
C GLY A 350 13.49 10.00 -13.71
N LEU A 351 13.33 11.17 -13.11
CA LEU A 351 13.11 11.34 -11.68
C LEU A 351 11.85 12.17 -11.41
N ALA A 352 11.22 11.91 -10.27
CA ALA A 352 10.19 12.77 -9.71
C ALA A 352 10.52 13.05 -8.23
N TRP A 353 10.56 14.33 -7.87
CA TRP A 353 10.79 14.77 -6.50
C TRP A 353 9.52 15.44 -5.98
N LYS A 354 8.98 14.90 -4.89
CA LYS A 354 7.84 15.46 -4.15
C LYS A 354 8.32 16.03 -2.82
N THR A 355 7.81 17.21 -2.47
CA THR A 355 8.05 17.90 -1.20
C THR A 355 6.73 18.07 -0.47
N PHE A 356 6.64 17.55 0.75
CA PHE A 356 5.46 17.75 1.59
C PHE A 356 5.54 19.11 2.30
N ILE A 357 4.37 19.69 2.59
CA ILE A 357 4.24 21.03 3.18
C ILE A 357 3.26 20.95 4.36
N ASP A 358 3.60 21.61 5.47
CA ASP A 358 2.74 21.69 6.64
C ASP A 358 1.44 22.41 6.31
N GLY A 359 0.29 21.82 6.67
CA GLY A 359 -1.00 22.50 6.57
C GLY A 359 -1.44 22.87 5.14
N ALA A 360 -0.76 22.35 4.10
CA ALA A 360 -1.10 22.60 2.71
C ALA A 360 -0.86 21.39 1.81
N ARG A 361 -1.40 21.43 0.59
CA ARG A 361 -1.09 20.42 -0.43
C ARG A 361 0.42 20.35 -0.68
N SER A 362 0.93 19.16 -1.00
CA SER A 362 2.32 18.95 -1.40
C SER A 362 2.61 19.53 -2.78
N GLU A 363 3.89 19.81 -3.04
CA GLU A 363 4.38 20.24 -4.35
C GLU A 363 5.38 19.22 -4.92
N ASN A 364 5.60 19.23 -6.22
CA ASN A 364 6.54 18.30 -6.85
C ASN A 364 7.08 18.79 -8.19
N VAL A 365 8.12 18.12 -8.68
CA VAL A 365 8.67 18.30 -10.02
C VAL A 365 9.14 16.97 -10.60
N SER A 366 8.92 16.77 -11.89
CA SER A 366 9.51 15.66 -12.66
C SER A 366 10.65 16.18 -13.53
N ALA A 367 11.65 15.35 -13.78
CA ALA A 367 12.81 15.68 -14.60
C ALA A 367 13.28 14.48 -15.41
N LEU A 368 13.89 14.77 -16.56
CA LEU A 368 14.42 13.80 -17.52
C LEU A 368 15.84 14.20 -17.93
N TYR A 369 16.62 13.26 -18.42
CA TYR A 369 17.85 13.58 -19.15
C TYR A 369 17.54 14.18 -20.53
N THR A 370 16.88 13.40 -21.39
CA THR A 370 16.37 13.79 -22.71
C THR A 370 15.07 13.03 -22.98
N LEU A 371 14.38 13.33 -24.09
CA LEU A 371 13.17 12.59 -24.50
C LEU A 371 13.51 11.23 -25.11
N THR A 372 14.69 11.07 -25.71
CA THR A 372 15.15 9.80 -26.31
C THR A 372 15.99 8.95 -25.36
N GLY A 373 16.43 9.49 -24.22
CA GLY A 373 17.26 8.80 -23.25
C GLY A 373 18.77 8.90 -23.51
N GLN A 374 19.52 7.93 -22.98
CA GLN A 374 20.99 7.87 -23.01
C GLN A 374 21.53 6.61 -23.70
N GLY A 375 20.76 6.08 -24.67
CA GLY A 375 21.15 4.92 -25.46
C GLY A 375 21.39 3.69 -24.60
N ASN A 376 22.49 2.98 -24.83
CA ASN A 376 22.80 1.73 -24.12
C ASN A 376 23.49 1.94 -22.76
N ASN A 377 23.46 3.15 -22.20
CA ASN A 377 24.01 3.39 -20.86
C ASN A 377 22.93 3.17 -19.80
N TYR A 378 22.99 2.08 -19.05
CA TYR A 378 21.99 1.73 -18.04
C TYR A 378 22.24 2.37 -16.67
N ASN A 379 23.28 3.19 -16.53
CA ASN A 379 23.57 3.87 -15.28
C ASN A 379 22.60 5.06 -15.08
N MET A 380 21.67 4.92 -14.12
CA MET A 380 20.68 5.95 -13.75
C MET A 380 21.30 7.31 -13.37
N PHE A 381 22.57 7.32 -12.95
CA PHE A 381 23.33 8.49 -12.50
C PHE A 381 24.39 8.93 -13.51
N ALA A 382 24.30 8.51 -14.78
CA ALA A 382 25.25 8.89 -15.81
C ALA A 382 25.18 10.38 -16.19
N ASN A 383 23.96 10.94 -16.25
CA ASN A 383 23.71 12.28 -16.73
C ASN A 383 22.87 13.11 -15.75
N GLU A 384 23.00 14.44 -15.82
CA GLU A 384 22.10 15.34 -15.10
C GLU A 384 20.70 15.33 -15.73
N MET A 385 19.68 15.47 -14.88
CA MET A 385 18.28 15.54 -15.31
C MET A 385 17.69 16.92 -15.02
N SER A 386 16.68 17.32 -15.78
CA SER A 386 16.05 18.62 -15.64
C SER A 386 14.56 18.57 -15.98
N GLN A 387 13.78 19.47 -15.37
CA GLN A 387 12.34 19.62 -15.66
C GLN A 387 12.06 20.25 -17.03
N TYR A 388 13.12 20.73 -17.68
CA TYR A 388 13.14 21.15 -19.08
C TYR A 388 14.12 20.29 -19.89
N VAL A 389 13.65 19.80 -21.03
CA VAL A 389 14.46 19.10 -22.04
C VAL A 389 14.29 19.74 -23.41
N LEU A 390 15.29 19.56 -24.28
CA LEU A 390 15.18 19.97 -25.67
C LEU A 390 14.35 18.95 -26.45
N SER A 391 13.59 19.44 -27.43
CA SER A 391 12.96 18.57 -28.41
C SER A 391 14.01 18.07 -29.40
N GLU A 392 13.99 16.78 -29.65
CA GLU A 392 14.84 16.07 -30.60
C GLU A 392 13.97 15.56 -31.76
N THR A 393 14.55 15.35 -32.95
CA THR A 393 13.80 14.92 -34.15
C THR A 393 12.96 13.67 -33.90
N ASP A 394 13.50 12.71 -33.16
CA ASP A 394 12.86 11.43 -32.86
C ASP A 394 11.80 11.54 -31.73
N SER A 395 11.69 12.70 -31.08
CA SER A 395 10.71 12.98 -30.02
C SER A 395 9.43 13.69 -30.51
N LEU A 396 9.29 13.87 -31.82
CA LEU A 396 8.21 14.68 -32.40
C LEU A 396 6.82 14.14 -32.05
N ALA A 397 6.64 12.82 -32.09
CA ALA A 397 5.35 12.18 -31.81
C ALA A 397 4.88 12.40 -30.37
N SER A 398 5.76 12.21 -29.37
CA SER A 398 5.44 12.45 -27.96
C SER A 398 5.21 13.94 -27.68
N THR A 399 5.99 14.82 -28.33
CA THR A 399 5.82 16.28 -28.22
C THR A 399 4.44 16.73 -28.73
N ILE A 400 3.96 16.16 -29.85
CA ILE A 400 2.62 16.42 -30.38
C ILE A 400 1.55 15.95 -29.39
N LEU A 401 1.69 14.74 -28.84
CA LEU A 401 0.73 14.23 -27.86
C LEU A 401 0.64 15.14 -26.62
N PHE A 402 1.77 15.53 -26.03
CA PHE A 402 1.77 16.37 -24.83
C PHE A 402 1.32 17.82 -25.10
N SER A 403 1.34 18.26 -26.37
CA SER A 403 0.78 19.56 -26.76
C SER A 403 -0.75 19.66 -26.53
N LEU A 404 -1.44 18.54 -26.34
CA LEU A 404 -2.86 18.50 -26.00
C LEU A 404 -3.16 19.12 -24.63
N VAL A 405 -2.19 19.14 -23.71
CA VAL A 405 -2.41 19.62 -22.33
C VAL A 405 -1.62 20.89 -21.99
N THR A 406 -0.59 21.24 -22.75
CA THR A 406 0.22 22.46 -22.54
C THR A 406 0.84 22.99 -23.84
N THR A 407 1.05 24.31 -23.92
CA THR A 407 1.77 24.97 -25.03
C THR A 407 3.28 24.76 -25.01
N LYS A 408 3.84 24.24 -23.90
CA LYS A 408 5.28 23.95 -23.75
C LYS A 408 5.54 22.51 -23.28
N PRO A 409 5.32 21.50 -24.15
CA PRO A 409 5.36 20.08 -23.79
C PRO A 409 6.70 19.56 -23.27
N THR A 410 7.80 20.28 -23.49
CA THR A 410 9.14 19.89 -23.01
C THR A 410 9.56 20.64 -21.73
N ARG A 411 8.63 21.34 -21.07
CA ARG A 411 8.90 22.16 -19.90
C ARG A 411 7.83 21.97 -18.83
N LEU A 412 8.26 21.57 -17.64
CA LEU A 412 7.47 21.68 -16.42
C LEU A 412 7.84 22.95 -15.67
N MET A 413 6.83 23.57 -15.03
CA MET A 413 7.05 24.73 -14.15
C MET A 413 7.34 24.26 -12.73
N VAL A 414 7.94 25.17 -11.95
CA VAL A 414 8.22 24.98 -10.52
C VAL A 414 7.82 26.25 -9.74
N ASN A 415 6.85 26.99 -10.28
CA ASN A 415 6.38 28.23 -9.69
C ASN A 415 5.69 27.93 -8.36
N ASP A 416 4.83 26.90 -8.31
CA ASP A 416 4.11 26.53 -7.09
C ASP A 416 5.11 26.17 -5.97
N MET A 417 6.18 25.46 -6.31
CA MET A 417 7.29 25.15 -5.38
C MET A 417 7.98 26.41 -4.82
N ALA A 418 8.03 27.51 -5.59
CA ALA A 418 8.65 28.76 -5.15
C ALA A 418 7.70 29.66 -4.33
N GLU A 419 6.40 29.39 -4.37
CA GLU A 419 5.35 30.19 -3.70
C GLU A 419 5.15 29.84 -2.23
N VAL A 420 5.51 28.62 -1.82
CA VAL A 420 5.18 28.08 -0.50
C VAL A 420 6.40 27.51 0.18
N ARG A 421 6.58 27.85 1.45
CA ARG A 421 7.63 27.32 2.32
C ARG A 421 7.15 26.04 2.97
N THR A 422 8.06 25.24 3.50
CA THR A 422 7.71 23.92 4.05
C THR A 422 6.85 23.98 5.29
N ASP A 423 6.86 25.10 6.01
CA ASP A 423 5.97 25.41 7.14
C ASP A 423 4.56 25.86 6.72
N GLY A 424 4.22 25.77 5.44
CA GLY A 424 2.92 26.16 4.88
C GLY A 424 2.78 27.66 4.59
N THR A 425 3.75 28.48 4.99
CA THR A 425 3.68 29.93 4.76
C THR A 425 3.93 30.27 3.30
N ARG A 426 3.16 31.23 2.76
CA ARG A 426 3.32 31.71 1.38
C ARG A 426 4.34 32.84 1.30
N GLU A 427 5.14 32.82 0.23
CA GLU A 427 6.10 33.84 -0.09
C GLU A 427 5.40 35.07 -0.68
N SER A 428 5.70 36.26 -0.12
CA SER A 428 5.10 37.52 -0.60
C SER A 428 5.65 37.97 -1.95
N SER A 429 6.83 37.48 -2.33
CA SER A 429 7.47 37.79 -3.62
C SER A 429 8.23 36.55 -4.12
N PRO A 430 7.50 35.55 -4.65
CA PRO A 430 8.07 34.30 -5.10
C PRO A 430 9.14 34.50 -6.19
N LYS A 431 10.27 33.81 -6.04
CA LYS A 431 11.35 33.76 -7.04
C LYS A 431 11.54 32.32 -7.48
N SER A 432 10.86 31.96 -8.57
CA SER A 432 10.98 30.65 -9.19
C SER A 432 12.17 30.61 -10.16
N PRO A 433 12.99 29.54 -10.16
CA PRO A 433 13.96 29.32 -11.23
C PRO A 433 13.25 29.03 -12.55
N THR A 434 13.90 29.40 -13.66
CA THR A 434 13.44 29.05 -15.01
C THR A 434 13.77 27.60 -15.37
N GLN A 435 14.85 27.06 -14.81
CA GLN A 435 15.29 25.67 -14.97
C GLN A 435 16.05 25.20 -13.71
N ILE A 436 15.87 23.93 -13.34
CA ILE A 436 16.63 23.24 -12.28
C ILE A 436 17.33 22.03 -12.89
N TYR A 437 18.50 21.68 -12.35
CA TYR A 437 19.33 20.58 -12.80
C TYR A 437 19.65 19.69 -11.60
N PHE A 438 19.27 18.43 -11.69
CA PHE A 438 19.62 17.38 -10.74
C PHE A 438 20.92 16.72 -11.24
N VAL A 439 22.03 17.09 -10.63
CA VAL A 439 23.38 16.66 -11.02
C VAL A 439 23.82 15.52 -10.11
N PRO A 440 24.04 14.30 -10.62
CA PRO A 440 24.53 13.20 -9.80
C PRO A 440 25.81 13.59 -9.05
N THR A 441 25.85 13.31 -7.74
CA THR A 441 27.04 13.60 -6.93
C THR A 441 28.13 12.54 -7.13
N ASP A 442 29.33 12.82 -6.64
CA ASP A 442 30.43 11.86 -6.65
C ASP A 442 30.16 10.60 -5.80
N GLN A 443 29.14 10.59 -4.95
CA GLN A 443 28.77 9.39 -4.16
C GLN A 443 28.04 8.33 -5.01
N VAL A 444 27.47 8.72 -6.15
CA VAL A 444 26.70 7.82 -7.04
C VAL A 444 27.22 7.81 -8.47
N LYS A 445 27.87 8.90 -8.90
CA LYS A 445 28.37 9.03 -10.26
C LYS A 445 29.45 7.99 -10.55
N GLY A 446 29.25 7.22 -11.62
CA GLY A 446 30.19 6.16 -12.03
C GLY A 446 30.23 4.93 -11.11
N ARG A 447 29.34 4.84 -10.10
CA ARG A 447 29.28 3.69 -9.18
C ARG A 447 28.72 2.43 -9.83
N PHE A 448 27.86 2.60 -10.83
CA PHE A 448 27.07 1.53 -11.41
C PHE A 448 27.42 1.23 -12.87
N SER A 449 27.11 0.00 -13.28
CA SER A 449 27.39 -0.52 -14.61
C SER A 449 26.70 0.31 -15.68
N THR A 450 27.38 0.51 -16.82
CA THR A 450 26.74 1.08 -18.00
C THR A 450 26.09 0.01 -18.89
N GLY A 451 26.42 -1.29 -18.70
CA GLY A 451 25.87 -2.39 -19.50
C GLY A 451 24.44 -2.75 -19.11
N ALA A 452 23.70 -3.48 -19.96
CA ALA A 452 22.29 -3.82 -19.71
C ALA A 452 22.08 -4.63 -18.42
N HIS A 453 21.22 -4.12 -17.54
CA HIS A 453 20.76 -4.76 -16.29
C HIS A 453 19.53 -3.99 -15.76
N ASP A 454 18.90 -4.49 -14.70
CA ASP A 454 17.81 -3.77 -14.02
C ASP A 454 18.38 -2.73 -13.05
N PHE A 455 18.25 -1.44 -13.40
CA PHE A 455 18.77 -0.34 -12.59
C PHE A 455 18.20 -0.31 -11.16
N ARG A 456 17.06 -0.96 -10.90
CA ARG A 456 16.46 -0.98 -9.55
C ARG A 456 17.33 -1.77 -8.58
N ASP A 457 18.08 -2.75 -9.06
CA ASP A 457 19.04 -3.51 -8.25
C ASP A 457 20.19 -2.64 -7.77
N ASP A 458 20.59 -1.63 -8.55
CA ASP A 458 21.57 -0.64 -8.13
C ASP A 458 21.00 0.26 -7.02
N LEU A 459 19.78 0.76 -7.22
CA LEU A 459 19.17 1.76 -6.33
C LEU A 459 18.97 1.24 -4.92
N VAL A 460 18.50 0.00 -4.77
CA VAL A 460 18.27 -0.62 -3.45
C VAL A 460 19.56 -0.85 -2.64
N THR A 461 20.73 -0.78 -3.29
CA THR A 461 22.05 -0.89 -2.61
C THR A 461 22.53 0.43 -2.01
N LEU A 462 21.89 1.56 -2.33
CA LEU A 462 22.27 2.86 -1.79
C LEU A 462 21.87 2.96 -0.31
N PRO A 463 22.82 3.21 0.61
CA PRO A 463 22.49 3.37 2.01
C PRO A 463 21.78 4.70 2.27
N GLU A 464 20.96 4.73 3.32
CA GLU A 464 20.48 5.96 3.94
C GLU A 464 21.66 6.92 4.22
N GLY A 465 21.42 8.22 4.05
CA GLY A 465 22.43 9.26 4.16
C GLY A 465 23.23 9.50 2.88
N THR A 466 23.08 8.70 1.83
CA THR A 466 23.70 8.97 0.53
C THR A 466 23.16 10.27 -0.05
N THR A 467 24.05 11.16 -0.49
CA THR A 467 23.65 12.37 -1.25
C THR A 467 23.60 12.02 -2.73
N VAL A 468 22.41 11.99 -3.32
CA VAL A 468 22.22 11.46 -4.68
C VAL A 468 22.35 12.53 -5.76
N TYR A 469 21.86 13.74 -5.51
CA TYR A 469 21.92 14.84 -6.47
C TYR A 469 22.34 16.15 -5.81
N ASP A 470 23.20 16.91 -6.46
CA ASP A 470 23.31 18.34 -6.27
C ASP A 470 22.29 19.04 -7.18
N VAL A 471 21.53 19.98 -6.61
CA VAL A 471 20.53 20.74 -7.37
C VAL A 471 21.12 22.09 -7.74
N TYR A 472 21.15 22.39 -9.03
CA TYR A 472 21.52 23.70 -9.57
C TYR A 472 20.30 24.38 -10.16
N ALA A 473 20.25 25.71 -10.12
CA ALA A 473 19.14 26.45 -10.68
C ALA A 473 19.60 27.75 -11.35
N THR A 474 18.82 28.21 -12.33
CA THR A 474 19.04 29.45 -13.08
C THR A 474 17.73 30.19 -13.27
N ASP A 475 17.79 31.52 -13.38
CA ASP A 475 16.69 32.41 -13.75
C ASP A 475 16.81 32.89 -15.21
N LYS A 476 17.85 32.46 -15.94
CA LYS A 476 18.07 32.85 -17.34
C LYS A 476 16.99 32.25 -18.25
N ASP A 477 16.45 33.08 -19.14
CA ASP A 477 15.39 32.68 -20.06
C ASP A 477 15.73 31.43 -20.89
N ILE A 478 14.71 30.60 -21.11
CA ILE A 478 14.79 29.51 -22.08
C ILE A 478 14.54 30.10 -23.48
N ARG A 479 15.59 30.15 -24.30
CA ARG A 479 15.56 30.65 -25.67
C ARG A 479 15.88 29.54 -26.66
N THR A 480 15.21 29.57 -27.80
CA THR A 480 15.47 28.70 -28.96
C THR A 480 15.69 29.54 -30.21
N SER A 481 16.31 28.94 -31.21
CA SER A 481 16.56 29.54 -32.52
C SER A 481 16.25 28.51 -33.59
N ILE A 482 15.89 28.98 -34.79
CA ILE A 482 15.81 28.15 -35.99
C ILE A 482 17.16 27.53 -36.36
N PHE A 483 18.26 28.13 -35.89
CA PHE A 483 19.61 27.61 -36.07
C PHE A 483 20.01 26.72 -34.88
N PRO A 484 20.22 25.40 -35.06
CA PRO A 484 20.50 24.49 -33.95
C PRO A 484 21.72 24.86 -33.11
N TRP A 485 22.80 25.33 -33.74
CA TRP A 485 24.02 25.75 -33.04
C TRP A 485 23.80 26.96 -32.10
N VAL A 486 22.84 27.83 -32.44
CA VAL A 486 22.46 28.97 -31.59
C VAL A 486 21.64 28.49 -30.39
N THR A 487 20.71 27.54 -30.60
CA THR A 487 19.96 26.89 -29.51
C THR A 487 20.92 26.20 -28.53
N GLN A 488 21.91 25.46 -29.03
CA GLN A 488 22.94 24.82 -28.20
C GLN A 488 23.79 25.87 -27.45
N ARG A 489 24.13 26.99 -28.08
CA ARG A 489 24.81 28.10 -27.38
C ARG A 489 23.97 28.64 -26.23
N TYR A 490 22.69 28.94 -26.45
CA TYR A 490 21.78 29.40 -25.39
C TYR A 490 21.65 28.40 -24.25
N GLN A 491 21.60 27.11 -24.56
CA GLN A 491 21.59 26.04 -23.56
C GLN A 491 22.87 26.04 -22.72
N ARG A 492 24.05 26.09 -23.36
CA ARG A 492 25.35 26.13 -22.65
C ARG A 492 25.45 27.36 -21.75
N GLU A 493 25.08 28.53 -22.25
CA GLU A 493 25.11 29.75 -21.45
C GLU A 493 24.12 29.72 -20.27
N ARG A 494 22.94 29.10 -20.46
CA ARG A 494 21.97 28.93 -19.38
C ARG A 494 22.48 27.97 -18.32
N ARG A 495 23.02 26.81 -18.72
CA ARG A 495 23.64 25.86 -17.79
C ARG A 495 24.82 26.48 -17.03
N ALA A 496 25.65 27.27 -17.72
CA ALA A 496 26.77 27.98 -17.11
C ALA A 496 26.36 29.07 -16.11
N SER A 497 25.15 29.63 -16.25
CA SER A 497 24.60 30.60 -15.29
C SER A 497 23.96 29.93 -14.05
N ALA A 498 23.80 28.61 -14.05
CA ALA A 498 23.14 27.92 -12.95
C ALA A 498 24.04 27.84 -11.72
N VAL A 499 23.48 28.16 -10.55
CA VAL A 499 24.18 28.12 -9.25
C VAL A 499 23.66 26.95 -8.42
N LYS A 500 24.52 26.35 -7.59
CA LYS A 500 24.12 25.27 -6.68
C LYS A 500 23.19 25.83 -5.60
N ILE A 501 21.98 25.30 -5.51
CA ILE A 501 20.96 25.73 -4.54
C ILE A 501 20.81 24.76 -3.37
N GLY A 502 21.27 23.52 -3.50
CA GLY A 502 21.23 22.53 -2.43
C GLY A 502 21.59 21.13 -2.92
N SER A 503 21.30 20.14 -2.09
CA SER A 503 21.52 18.73 -2.40
C SER A 503 20.36 17.86 -1.90
N ILE A 504 20.03 16.80 -2.63
CA ILE A 504 19.06 15.79 -2.23
C ILE A 504 19.80 14.63 -1.56
N LYS A 505 19.38 14.32 -0.33
CA LYS A 505 19.96 13.27 0.50
C LYS A 505 18.91 12.25 0.90
N LEU A 506 19.30 10.98 0.88
CA LEU A 506 18.43 9.87 1.26
C LEU A 506 18.21 9.83 2.78
N ASP A 507 16.95 9.70 3.19
CA ASP A 507 16.50 9.44 4.57
C ASP A 507 15.89 8.04 4.72
N SER A 508 15.94 7.24 3.66
CA SER A 508 15.70 5.81 3.67
C SER A 508 16.50 5.15 2.55
N ARG A 509 16.56 3.82 2.55
CA ARG A 509 16.91 3.09 1.32
C ARG A 509 15.82 3.25 0.28
N PHE A 510 16.16 3.02 -0.98
CA PHE A 510 15.16 2.83 -2.03
C PHE A 510 14.41 1.52 -1.82
N ASN A 511 13.11 1.52 -2.10
CA ASN A 511 12.30 0.31 -2.22
C ASN A 511 11.57 0.28 -3.56
N THR A 512 11.05 -0.89 -3.92
CA THR A 512 10.20 -1.10 -5.11
C THR A 512 8.86 -1.64 -4.64
N SER A 513 7.78 -0.93 -4.95
CA SER A 513 6.46 -1.21 -4.38
C SER A 513 5.32 -0.88 -5.34
N ALA A 514 4.18 -1.56 -5.19
CA ALA A 514 2.99 -1.27 -5.98
C ALA A 514 2.51 0.17 -5.75
N PHE A 515 2.60 0.69 -4.52
CA PHE A 515 2.31 2.10 -4.25
C PHE A 515 3.27 3.05 -4.98
N GLY A 516 4.56 2.76 -5.05
CA GLY A 516 5.52 3.54 -5.85
C GLY A 516 5.17 3.60 -7.33
N ASP A 517 4.45 2.60 -7.85
CA ASP A 517 4.13 2.47 -9.26
C ASP A 517 2.75 3.00 -9.63
N THR A 518 1.72 2.58 -8.93
CA THR A 518 0.34 2.96 -9.24
C THR A 518 -0.25 3.93 -8.21
N GLY A 519 0.24 3.90 -6.96
CA GLY A 519 -0.34 4.66 -5.85
C GLY A 519 0.15 6.10 -5.69
N ILE A 520 1.42 6.42 -5.89
CA ILE A 520 1.96 7.78 -5.71
C ILE A 520 1.68 8.66 -6.95
N PHE A 521 1.20 9.88 -6.69
CA PHE A 521 0.85 10.85 -7.72
C PHE A 521 1.81 12.05 -7.76
N PHE A 522 2.25 12.39 -8.96
CA PHE A 522 3.10 13.56 -9.22
C PHE A 522 2.40 14.42 -10.27
N LYS A 523 2.01 15.64 -9.89
CA LYS A 523 1.36 16.60 -10.79
C LYS A 523 2.38 17.18 -11.77
N HIS A 524 1.99 17.42 -13.01
CA HIS A 524 2.76 18.24 -13.94
C HIS A 524 2.24 19.67 -13.90
N GLN A 525 3.01 20.59 -13.30
CA GLN A 525 2.69 22.02 -13.39
C GLN A 525 3.00 22.50 -14.82
N ARG A 526 1.97 22.97 -15.51
CA ARG A 526 2.08 23.40 -16.89
C ARG A 526 2.60 24.83 -16.99
N TYR A 527 3.05 25.19 -18.19
CA TYR A 527 3.43 26.57 -18.48
C TYR A 527 2.26 27.56 -18.31
N GLU A 528 1.03 27.10 -18.49
CA GLU A 528 -0.21 27.87 -18.31
C GLU A 528 -0.55 28.14 -16.84
N ASP A 529 0.00 27.36 -15.91
CA ASP A 529 -0.32 27.42 -14.48
C ASP A 529 0.66 28.35 -13.71
N ARG A 530 1.37 29.24 -14.41
CA ARG A 530 2.52 30.01 -13.91
C ARG A 530 2.20 31.35 -13.25
#